data_AF-A0A7K7WSQ6-F1
#
_entry.id   AF-A0A7K7WSQ6-F1
#
_cell.length_a   1.000
_cell.length_b   1.000
_cell.length_c   1.000
_cell.angle_alpha   90.00
_cell.angle_beta   90.00
_cell.angle_gamma   90.00
#
_symmetry.space_group_name_H-M   'P 1'
#
loop_
_entity.id
_entity.type
_entity.pdbx_description
1 polymer ?
#
loop_
_entity_poly.entity_id
_entity_poly.type
_entity_poly.pdbx_seq_one_letter_code
_entity_poly.pdbx_strand_id
1 'polypeptide(L)'
;FLDAYHALRRDAYADVLRSLALAARSLPEPRLWELCAKVQRGAQPRAAELCAIRGLFSASPLGLSKLRAPHVKALSRVLFLTPRLPAPLLRHRLRSHVLEIRQLDQALARLGPSELSEEELRAACYLRGLNSTHLSAGECRAWLEQWLGLSCRLQASEVSLLANSLVLLSLNYRRAQA
;
A
#
# COMPACT_ATOMS: atom_id res chain seq x y z
N PHE A 1 -5.45 21.44 -3.41
CA PHE A 1 -4.88 20.63 -4.51
C PHE A 1 -4.77 19.16 -4.10
N LEU A 2 -4.07 18.81 -3.01
CA LEU A 2 -3.91 17.41 -2.56
C LEU A 2 -5.25 16.71 -2.26
N ASP A 3 -6.25 17.41 -1.73
CA ASP A 3 -7.56 16.81 -1.41
C ASP A 3 -8.30 16.26 -2.63
N ALA A 4 -8.18 16.90 -3.79
CA ALA A 4 -8.79 16.43 -5.04
C ALA A 4 -8.14 15.12 -5.51
N TYR A 5 -6.81 15.03 -5.44
CA TYR A 5 -6.09 13.78 -5.74
C TYR A 5 -6.37 12.70 -4.71
N HIS A 6 -6.54 13.07 -3.45
CA HIS A 6 -6.93 12.15 -2.40
C HIS A 6 -8.32 11.57 -2.61
N ALA A 7 -9.29 12.36 -3.07
CA ALA A 7 -10.62 11.85 -3.41
C ALA A 7 -10.53 10.76 -4.48
N LEU A 8 -9.79 11.02 -5.57
CA LEU A 8 -9.55 10.04 -6.65
C LEU A 8 -8.84 8.77 -6.15
N ARG A 9 -7.85 8.92 -5.27
CA ARG A 9 -7.10 7.81 -4.68
C ARG A 9 -7.98 6.99 -3.72
N ARG A 10 -8.82 7.64 -2.93
CA ARG A 10 -9.73 7.00 -1.96
C ARG A 10 -10.72 6.08 -2.65
N ASP A 11 -11.26 6.47 -3.79
CA ASP A 11 -12.19 5.62 -4.54
C ASP A 11 -11.50 4.31 -4.99
N ALA A 12 -10.22 4.39 -5.36
CA ALA A 12 -9.44 3.21 -5.73
C ALA A 12 -9.13 2.29 -4.54
N TYR A 13 -9.11 2.81 -3.29
CA TYR A 13 -8.84 1.99 -2.10
C TYR A 13 -9.91 0.92 -1.88
N ALA A 14 -11.18 1.29 -2.06
CA ALA A 14 -12.30 0.37 -1.94
C ALA A 14 -12.21 -0.76 -2.98
N ASP A 15 -11.82 -0.43 -4.21
CA ASP A 15 -11.65 -1.41 -5.29
C ASP A 15 -10.50 -2.39 -5.00
N VAL A 16 -9.36 -1.88 -4.51
CA VAL A 16 -8.22 -2.73 -4.11
C VAL A 16 -8.61 -3.68 -2.97
N LEU A 17 -9.23 -3.17 -1.91
CA LEU A 17 -9.62 -3.99 -0.76
C LEU A 17 -10.66 -5.05 -1.15
N ARG A 18 -11.65 -4.69 -1.98
CA ARG A 18 -12.66 -5.62 -2.49
C ARG A 18 -12.01 -6.71 -3.33
N SER A 19 -11.13 -6.35 -4.27
CA SER A 19 -10.44 -7.31 -5.13
C SER A 19 -9.53 -8.25 -4.33
N LEU A 20 -8.81 -7.72 -3.33
CA LEU A 20 -7.97 -8.51 -2.45
C LEU A 20 -8.80 -9.49 -1.61
N ALA A 21 -9.91 -9.04 -1.02
CA ALA A 21 -10.80 -9.89 -0.25
C ALA A 21 -11.39 -11.03 -1.09
N LEU A 22 -11.76 -10.77 -2.35
CA LEU A 22 -12.23 -11.80 -3.28
C LEU A 22 -11.14 -12.83 -3.60
N ALA A 23 -9.90 -12.39 -3.81
CA ALA A 23 -8.78 -13.29 -4.04
C ALA A 23 -8.44 -14.12 -2.78
N ALA A 24 -8.52 -13.51 -1.60
CA ALA A 24 -8.27 -14.16 -0.32
C ALA A 24 -9.20 -15.37 -0.06
N ARG A 25 -10.48 -15.28 -0.46
CA ARG A 25 -11.45 -16.37 -0.29
C ARG A 25 -11.12 -17.63 -1.09
N SER A 26 -10.26 -17.52 -2.11
CA SER A 26 -9.80 -18.66 -2.91
C SER A 26 -8.53 -19.31 -2.39
N LEU A 27 -7.93 -18.77 -1.32
CA LEU A 27 -6.70 -19.28 -0.73
C LEU A 27 -7.00 -20.12 0.53
N PRO A 28 -6.22 -21.19 0.78
CA PRO A 28 -6.35 -21.99 2.00
C PRO A 28 -5.77 -21.30 3.24
N GLU A 29 -5.28 -20.06 3.13
CA GLU A 29 -4.65 -19.30 4.21
C GLU A 29 -5.65 -18.30 4.82
N PRO A 30 -6.17 -18.57 6.03
CA PRO A 30 -7.24 -17.76 6.60
C PRO A 30 -6.80 -16.35 6.98
N ARG A 31 -5.52 -16.16 7.33
CA ARG A 31 -4.99 -14.88 7.82
C ARG A 31 -5.24 -13.72 6.87
N LEU A 32 -5.22 -13.96 5.56
CA LEU A 32 -5.44 -12.90 4.58
C LEU A 32 -6.89 -12.44 4.53
N TRP A 33 -7.87 -13.36 4.56
CA TRP A 33 -9.27 -12.95 4.53
C TRP A 33 -9.68 -12.31 5.86
N GLU A 34 -9.12 -12.79 6.98
CA GLU A 34 -9.32 -12.19 8.31
C GLU A 34 -8.76 -10.77 8.35
N LEU A 35 -7.55 -10.55 7.81
CA LEU A 35 -6.95 -9.24 7.67
C LEU A 35 -7.81 -8.31 6.82
N CYS A 36 -8.31 -8.79 5.67
CA CYS A 36 -9.21 -8.01 4.82
C CYS A 36 -10.50 -7.65 5.56
N ALA A 37 -11.13 -8.59 6.26
CA ALA A 37 -12.34 -8.36 7.04
C ALA A 37 -12.09 -7.36 8.19
N LYS A 38 -10.95 -7.46 8.86
CA LYS A 38 -10.51 -6.49 9.88
C LYS A 38 -10.41 -5.08 9.31
N VAL A 39 -9.75 -4.91 8.16
CA VAL A 39 -9.64 -3.62 7.48
C VAL A 39 -11.01 -3.10 7.00
N GLN A 40 -11.88 -3.98 6.50
CA GLN A 40 -13.25 -3.61 6.11
C GLN A 40 -14.09 -3.09 7.28
N ARG A 41 -13.86 -3.61 8.50
CA ARG A 41 -14.49 -3.12 9.74
C ARG A 41 -13.92 -1.80 10.26
N GLY A 42 -12.95 -1.21 9.55
CA GLY A 42 -12.35 0.07 9.93
C GLY A 42 -11.11 -0.04 10.82
N ALA A 43 -10.64 -1.26 11.12
CA ALA A 43 -9.43 -1.41 11.93
C ALA A 43 -8.16 -1.19 11.11
N GLN A 44 -7.12 -0.69 11.77
CA GLN A 44 -5.80 -0.50 11.19
C GLN A 44 -4.94 -1.76 11.35
N PRO A 45 -4.39 -2.33 10.26
CA PRO A 45 -3.50 -3.48 10.36
C PRO A 45 -2.09 -3.03 10.78
N ARG A 46 -1.37 -3.90 11.49
CA ARG A 46 0.03 -3.70 11.87
C ARG A 46 0.96 -4.23 10.77
N ALA A 47 2.15 -3.63 10.63
CA ALA A 47 3.17 -4.12 9.71
C ALA A 47 3.53 -5.60 9.94
N ALA A 48 3.53 -6.07 11.19
CA ALA A 48 3.77 -7.47 11.52
C ALA A 48 2.72 -8.43 10.93
N GLU A 49 1.44 -8.04 10.92
CA GLU A 49 0.35 -8.84 10.33
C GLU A 49 0.55 -8.97 8.81
N LEU A 50 0.98 -7.90 8.13
CA LEU A 50 1.31 -7.91 6.71
C LEU A 50 2.56 -8.75 6.41
N CYS A 51 3.60 -8.65 7.24
CA CYS A 51 4.79 -9.48 7.12
C CYS A 51 4.48 -10.98 7.26
N ALA A 52 3.50 -11.35 8.09
CA ALA A 52 3.13 -12.76 8.31
C ALA A 52 2.51 -13.43 7.06
N ILE A 53 1.95 -12.65 6.14
CA ILE A 53 1.30 -13.14 4.91
C ILE A 53 2.11 -12.90 3.63
N ARG A 54 3.34 -12.37 3.74
CA ARG A 54 4.16 -11.94 2.60
C ARG A 54 4.38 -13.04 1.54
N GLY A 55 4.55 -14.29 1.97
CA GLY A 55 4.78 -15.42 1.08
C GLY A 55 3.64 -15.64 0.08
N LEU A 56 2.40 -15.29 0.44
CA LEU A 56 1.24 -15.42 -0.46
C LEU A 56 1.35 -14.52 -1.70
N PHE A 57 2.11 -13.43 -1.62
CA PHE A 57 2.20 -12.40 -2.65
C PHE A 57 3.39 -12.61 -3.61
N SER A 58 4.16 -13.67 -3.44
CA SER A 58 5.28 -14.02 -4.33
C SER A 58 4.83 -14.75 -5.59
N ALA A 59 3.69 -15.44 -5.54
CA ALA A 59 3.22 -16.34 -6.61
C ALA A 59 1.70 -16.27 -6.81
N SER A 60 1.15 -17.09 -7.71
CA SER A 60 -0.29 -17.15 -7.97
C SER A 60 -1.09 -17.41 -6.68
N PRO A 61 -2.25 -16.75 -6.47
CA PRO A 61 -2.91 -15.79 -7.35
C PRO A 61 -2.54 -14.32 -7.09
N LEU A 62 -1.77 -14.03 -6.03
CA LEU A 62 -1.53 -12.65 -5.56
C LEU A 62 -0.24 -12.02 -6.06
N GLY A 63 0.66 -12.80 -6.65
CA GLY A 63 1.87 -12.32 -7.29
C GLY A 63 1.54 -11.33 -8.40
N LEU A 64 2.35 -10.28 -8.52
CA LEU A 64 2.03 -9.14 -9.39
C LEU A 64 1.78 -9.55 -10.85
N SER A 65 2.51 -10.53 -11.36
CA SER A 65 2.34 -11.08 -12.71
C SER A 65 1.04 -11.87 -12.90
N LYS A 66 0.46 -12.38 -11.81
CA LYS A 66 -0.75 -13.22 -11.79
C LYS A 66 -2.00 -12.47 -11.31
N LEU A 67 -1.85 -11.28 -10.73
CA LEU A 67 -2.98 -10.45 -10.31
C LEU A 67 -3.96 -10.23 -11.46
N ARG A 68 -5.26 -10.32 -11.15
CA ARG A 68 -6.34 -10.08 -12.11
C ARG A 68 -6.31 -8.62 -12.61
N ALA A 69 -6.68 -8.39 -13.86
CA ALA A 69 -6.62 -7.07 -14.48
C ALA A 69 -7.37 -5.97 -13.71
N PRO A 70 -8.57 -6.20 -13.13
CA PRO A 70 -9.24 -5.20 -12.30
C PRO A 70 -8.42 -4.79 -11.07
N HIS A 71 -7.75 -5.73 -10.41
CA HIS A 71 -6.89 -5.47 -9.26
C HIS A 71 -5.71 -4.58 -9.65
N VAL A 72 -5.03 -4.93 -10.76
CA VAL A 72 -3.90 -4.14 -11.26
C VAL A 72 -4.33 -2.73 -11.61
N LYS A 73 -5.48 -2.55 -12.29
CA LYS A 73 -6.04 -1.22 -12.60
C LYS A 73 -6.34 -0.41 -11.34
N ALA A 74 -6.91 -1.03 -10.31
CA ALA A 74 -7.18 -0.37 -9.04
C ALA A 74 -5.89 0.10 -8.35
N LEU A 75 -4.87 -0.76 -8.26
CA LEU A 75 -3.55 -0.40 -7.73
C LEU A 75 -2.85 0.68 -8.57
N SER A 76 -2.98 0.64 -9.90
CA SER A 76 -2.47 1.68 -10.78
C SER A 76 -3.10 3.04 -10.49
N ARG A 77 -4.41 3.10 -10.23
CA ARG A 77 -5.10 4.35 -9.85
C ARG A 77 -4.60 4.90 -8.51
N VAL A 78 -4.29 4.05 -7.53
CA VAL A 78 -3.74 4.47 -6.23
C VAL A 78 -2.45 5.28 -6.40
N LEU A 79 -1.61 4.86 -7.34
CA LEU A 79 -0.33 5.47 -7.67
C LEU A 79 -0.43 6.47 -8.83
N PHE A 80 -1.64 6.89 -9.20
CA PHE A 80 -1.90 7.84 -10.29
C PHE A 80 -1.30 7.43 -11.65
N LEU A 81 -1.07 6.13 -11.86
CA LEU A 81 -0.65 5.59 -13.15
C LEU A 81 -1.84 5.55 -14.12
N THR A 82 -1.59 5.80 -15.41
CA THR A 82 -2.63 5.79 -16.46
C THR A 82 -3.33 4.43 -16.56
N PRO A 83 -4.57 4.25 -16.06
CA PRO A 83 -5.19 2.92 -15.90
C PRO A 83 -5.83 2.39 -17.19
N ARG A 84 -5.80 3.18 -18.28
CA ARG A 84 -6.37 2.83 -19.60
C ARG A 84 -5.47 1.90 -20.41
N LEU A 85 -4.25 1.64 -19.95
CA LEU A 85 -3.32 0.76 -20.65
C LEU A 85 -3.72 -0.72 -20.55
N PRO A 86 -3.31 -1.56 -21.51
CA PRO A 86 -3.40 -3.02 -21.41
C PRO A 86 -2.78 -3.57 -20.12
N ALA A 87 -3.37 -4.64 -19.58
CA ALA A 87 -2.96 -5.20 -18.29
C ALA A 87 -1.47 -5.60 -18.19
N PRO A 88 -0.80 -6.16 -19.23
CA PRO A 88 0.63 -6.44 -19.17
C PRO A 88 1.48 -5.17 -18.95
N LEU A 89 1.16 -4.09 -19.66
CA LEU A 89 1.85 -2.81 -19.52
C LEU A 89 1.59 -2.16 -18.16
N LEU A 90 0.35 -2.25 -17.65
CA LEU A 90 0.02 -1.79 -16.30
C LEU A 90 0.82 -2.54 -15.23
N ARG A 91 0.95 -3.87 -15.35
CA ARG A 91 1.75 -4.67 -14.40
C ARG A 91 3.21 -4.25 -14.44
N HIS A 92 3.78 -4.02 -15.62
CA HIS A 92 5.16 -3.56 -15.75
C HIS A 92 5.35 -2.18 -15.08
N ARG A 93 4.51 -1.19 -15.42
CA ARG A 93 4.59 0.16 -14.82
C ARG A 93 4.39 0.14 -13.30
N LEU A 94 3.40 -0.63 -12.84
CA LEU A 94 3.14 -0.80 -11.41
C LEU A 94 4.33 -1.44 -10.71
N ARG A 95 4.95 -2.47 -11.30
CA ARG A 95 6.15 -3.12 -10.76
C ARG A 95 7.29 -2.12 -10.62
N SER A 96 7.63 -1.41 -11.69
CA SER A 96 8.75 -0.46 -11.69
C SER A 96 8.55 0.62 -10.64
N HIS A 97 7.35 1.23 -10.59
CA HIS A 97 7.06 2.31 -9.66
C HIS A 97 7.08 1.85 -8.19
N VAL A 98 6.51 0.68 -7.88
CA VAL A 98 6.51 0.16 -6.50
C VAL A 98 7.93 -0.26 -6.07
N LEU A 99 8.77 -0.74 -6.99
CA LEU A 99 10.18 -1.01 -6.71
C LEU A 99 10.99 0.27 -6.50
N GLU A 100 10.72 1.35 -7.24
CA GLU A 100 11.28 2.68 -6.97
C GLU A 100 10.93 3.16 -5.56
N ILE A 101 9.65 3.08 -5.16
CA ILE A 101 9.21 3.41 -3.79
C ILE A 101 10.01 2.60 -2.77
N ARG A 102 10.19 1.30 -2.99
CA ARG A 102 11.00 0.44 -2.10
C ARG A 102 12.46 0.88 -2.03
N GLN A 103 13.07 1.30 -3.13
CA GLN A 103 14.44 1.81 -3.12
C GLN A 103 14.55 3.13 -2.36
N LEU A 104 13.59 4.03 -2.57
CA LEU A 104 13.47 5.27 -1.78
C LEU A 104 13.28 4.98 -0.30
N ASP A 105 12.49 3.96 0.06
CA ASP A 105 12.32 3.51 1.44
C ASP A 105 13.62 3.02 2.07
N GLN A 106 14.40 2.23 1.34
CA GLN A 106 15.69 1.75 1.83
C GLN A 106 16.69 2.90 2.02
N ALA A 107 16.67 3.91 1.14
CA ALA A 107 17.48 5.11 1.32
C ALA A 107 17.01 5.93 2.54
N LEU A 108 15.70 6.13 2.68
CA LEU A 108 15.11 6.87 3.77
C LEU A 108 15.33 6.20 5.13
N ALA A 109 15.26 4.86 5.19
CA ALA A 109 15.56 4.11 6.40
C ALA A 109 17.03 4.24 6.84
N ARG A 110 17.96 4.45 5.90
CA ARG A 110 19.38 4.73 6.21
C ARG A 110 19.60 6.16 6.68
N LEU A 111 18.88 7.12 6.09
CA LEU A 111 18.94 8.53 6.50
C LEU A 111 18.34 8.72 7.90
N GLY A 112 17.21 8.06 8.18
CA GLY A 112 16.41 8.24 9.38
C GLY A 112 15.22 9.18 9.13
N PRO A 113 13.98 8.79 9.46
CA PRO A 113 12.83 9.68 9.31
C PRO A 113 12.97 10.98 10.12
N SER A 114 13.76 10.98 11.20
CA SER A 114 14.04 12.16 12.05
C SER A 114 14.59 13.35 11.27
N GLU A 115 15.33 13.07 10.20
CA GLU A 115 16.02 14.07 9.38
C GLU A 115 15.08 14.79 8.40
N LEU A 116 13.85 14.31 8.24
CA LEU A 116 12.88 14.95 7.36
C LEU A 116 12.30 16.20 8.01
N SER A 117 12.25 17.30 7.26
CA SER A 117 11.37 18.42 7.56
C SER A 117 9.90 17.96 7.60
N GLU A 118 9.02 18.77 8.20
CA GLU A 118 7.59 18.42 8.22
C GLU A 118 6.98 18.30 6.82
N GLU A 119 7.44 19.14 5.88
CA GLU A 119 6.97 19.14 4.50
C GLU A 119 7.39 17.84 3.79
N GLU A 120 8.66 17.44 3.91
CA GLU A 120 9.18 16.19 3.37
C GLU A 120 8.52 14.98 4.01
N LEU A 121 8.25 15.03 5.32
CA LEU A 121 7.54 13.97 6.03
C LEU A 121 6.11 13.79 5.49
N ARG A 122 5.36 14.88 5.32
CA ARG A 122 4.01 14.85 4.75
C ARG A 122 4.03 14.36 3.31
N ALA A 123 5.00 14.80 2.49
CA ALA A 123 5.17 14.36 1.11
C ALA A 123 5.56 12.88 1.02
N ALA A 124 6.45 12.40 1.89
CA ALA A 124 6.85 11.00 1.97
C ALA A 124 5.66 10.10 2.30
N CYS A 125 4.82 10.51 3.27
CA CYS A 125 3.57 9.82 3.61
C CYS A 125 2.61 9.80 2.41
N TYR A 126 2.40 10.95 1.77
CA TYR A 126 1.52 11.08 0.61
C TYR A 126 1.95 10.19 -0.56
N LEU A 127 3.24 10.14 -0.88
CA LEU A 127 3.77 9.29 -1.95
C LEU A 127 3.38 7.82 -1.75
N ARG A 128 3.31 7.38 -0.49
CA ARG A 128 3.03 5.99 -0.08
C ARG A 128 1.56 5.72 0.23
N GLY A 129 0.68 6.64 -0.14
CA GLY A 129 -0.77 6.45 -0.08
C GLY A 129 -1.46 7.27 1.01
N LEU A 130 -0.79 7.59 2.11
CA LEU A 130 -1.42 8.23 3.26
C LEU A 130 -1.92 9.64 2.91
N ASN A 131 -3.15 9.98 3.35
CA ASN A 131 -3.57 11.37 3.38
C ASN A 131 -3.02 12.06 4.63
N SER A 132 -1.94 12.80 4.44
CA SER A 132 -1.20 13.52 5.49
C SER A 132 -1.71 14.93 5.75
N THR A 133 -2.64 15.47 4.95
CA THR A 133 -3.12 16.86 5.03
C THR A 133 -3.66 17.23 6.41
N HIS A 134 -4.28 16.28 7.11
CA HIS A 134 -4.95 16.50 8.39
C HIS A 134 -4.34 15.70 9.54
N LEU A 135 -3.09 15.29 9.40
CA LEU A 135 -2.34 14.57 10.43
C LEU A 135 -1.27 15.48 11.03
N SER A 136 -1.03 15.32 12.33
CA SER A 136 0.13 15.91 13.00
C SER A 136 1.44 15.33 12.44
N ALA A 137 2.54 16.03 12.65
CA ALA A 137 3.87 15.53 12.29
C ALA A 137 4.19 14.21 13.02
N GLY A 138 3.78 14.07 14.29
CA GLY A 138 3.95 12.83 15.06
C GLY A 138 3.19 11.65 14.45
N GLU A 139 1.93 11.85 14.05
CA GLU A 139 1.14 10.82 13.38
C GLU A 139 1.73 10.43 12.01
N CYS A 140 2.22 11.40 11.23
CA CYS A 140 2.90 11.12 9.96
C CYS A 140 4.17 10.30 10.18
N ARG A 141 4.97 10.65 11.20
CA ARG A 141 6.20 9.96 11.57
C ARG A 141 5.94 8.52 11.97
N ALA A 142 5.01 8.30 12.89
CA ALA A 142 4.63 6.95 13.34
C ALA A 142 4.12 6.08 12.17
N TRP A 143 3.33 6.65 11.26
CA TRP A 143 2.88 5.94 10.07
C TRP A 143 4.03 5.56 9.15
N LEU A 144 4.95 6.50 8.90
CA LEU A 144 6.09 6.30 8.01
C LEU A 144 7.05 5.26 8.58
N GLU A 145 7.30 5.26 9.89
CA GLU A 145 8.08 4.23 10.56
C GLU A 145 7.43 2.84 10.42
N GLN A 146 6.10 2.75 10.60
CA GLN A 146 5.36 1.51 10.35
C GLN A 146 5.49 1.06 8.89
N TRP A 147 5.38 1.98 7.93
CA TRP A 147 5.56 1.71 6.51
C TRP A 147 6.96 1.17 6.21
N LEU A 148 8.01 1.85 6.66
CA LEU A 148 9.41 1.46 6.43
C LEU A 148 9.72 0.10 7.09
N GLY A 149 9.18 -0.14 8.28
CA GLY A 149 9.26 -1.43 8.97
C GLY A 149 8.65 -2.59 8.18
N LEU A 150 7.74 -2.33 7.24
CA LEU A 150 7.24 -3.31 6.28
C LEU A 150 8.07 -3.31 4.99
N SER A 151 8.15 -2.17 4.30
CA SER A 151 8.63 -2.10 2.93
C SER A 151 10.10 -2.50 2.79
N CYS A 152 10.94 -2.17 3.78
CA CYS A 152 12.35 -2.55 3.79
C CYS A 152 12.56 -4.06 4.00
N ARG A 153 11.58 -4.78 4.58
CA ARG A 153 11.64 -6.24 4.81
C ARG A 153 11.13 -7.08 3.64
N LEU A 154 10.37 -6.47 2.73
CA LEU A 154 9.81 -7.18 1.58
C LEU A 154 10.86 -7.38 0.50
N GLN A 155 10.76 -8.50 -0.22
CA GLN A 155 11.58 -8.82 -1.39
C GLN A 155 10.93 -8.31 -2.68
N ALA A 156 11.69 -8.24 -3.78
CA ALA A 156 11.16 -7.84 -5.09
C ALA A 156 10.12 -8.82 -5.68
N SER A 157 10.13 -10.08 -5.23
CA SER A 157 9.09 -11.08 -5.49
C SER A 157 7.76 -10.73 -4.82
N GLU A 158 7.81 -10.11 -3.64
CA GLU A 158 6.67 -9.75 -2.78
C GLU A 158 6.14 -8.33 -3.08
N VAL A 159 6.56 -7.71 -4.19
CA VAL A 159 6.19 -6.33 -4.57
C VAL A 159 4.68 -6.12 -4.65
N SER A 160 3.90 -7.18 -4.91
CA SER A 160 2.44 -7.12 -4.89
C SER A 160 1.90 -6.79 -3.50
N LEU A 161 2.49 -7.36 -2.43
CA LEU A 161 2.11 -7.00 -1.06
C LEU A 161 2.41 -5.53 -0.80
N LEU A 162 3.57 -5.03 -1.23
CA LEU A 162 3.92 -3.63 -1.05
C LEU A 162 2.90 -2.70 -1.73
N ALA A 163 2.50 -3.03 -2.96
CA ALA A 163 1.46 -2.29 -3.68
C ALA A 163 0.11 -2.32 -2.94
N ASN A 164 -0.32 -3.47 -2.41
CA ASN A 164 -1.55 -3.56 -1.62
C ASN A 164 -1.44 -2.81 -0.29
N SER A 165 -0.24 -2.75 0.29
CA SER A 165 0.01 -2.11 1.59
C SER A 165 -0.14 -0.59 1.53
N LEU A 166 0.04 0.04 0.35
CA LEU A 166 -0.31 1.45 0.11
C LEU A 166 -1.76 1.76 0.52
N VAL A 167 -2.65 0.76 0.40
CA VAL A 167 -4.06 0.86 0.76
C VAL A 167 -4.28 0.35 2.18
N LEU A 168 -3.81 -0.86 2.49
CA LEU A 168 -4.10 -1.52 3.77
C LEU A 168 -3.60 -0.71 4.97
N LEU A 169 -2.47 -0.02 4.85
CA LEU A 169 -1.92 0.84 5.91
C LEU A 169 -2.47 2.26 5.89
N SER A 170 -3.11 2.71 4.82
CA SER A 170 -3.54 4.11 4.68
C SER A 170 -5.04 4.30 4.90
N LEU A 171 -5.86 3.30 4.55
CA LEU A 171 -7.31 3.44 4.46
C LEU A 171 -7.96 3.87 5.77
N ASN A 172 -7.55 3.28 6.90
CA ASN A 172 -8.17 3.51 8.20
C ASN A 172 -7.30 4.30 9.16
N TYR A 173 -6.11 4.74 8.76
CA TYR A 173 -5.13 5.29 9.69
C TYR A 173 -5.68 6.46 10.51
N ARG A 174 -6.31 7.45 9.86
CA ARG A 174 -6.91 8.60 10.55
C ARG A 174 -8.00 8.20 11.55
N ARG A 175 -8.85 7.23 11.20
CA ARG A 175 -9.93 6.76 12.09
C ARG A 175 -9.40 6.02 13.31
N ALA A 176 -8.23 5.41 13.22
CA ALA A 176 -7.61 4.72 14.34
C ALA A 176 -6.92 5.67 15.33
N GLN A 177 -6.73 6.94 14.97
CA GLN A 177 -6.15 7.98 15.84
C GLN A 177 -7.21 8.92 16.45
N ALA A 178 -8.47 8.81 16.01
CA ALA A 178 -9.61 9.58 16.51
C ALA A 178 -10.33 8.81 17.62
#